data_AF-A0A6A4VKM7-F1
#
_entry.id   AF-A0A6A4VKM7-F1
#
_cell.length_a   1.000
_cell.length_b   1.000
_cell.length_c   1.000
_cell.angle_alpha   90.00
_cell.angle_beta   90.00
_cell.angle_gamma   90.00
#
_symmetry.space_group_name_H-M   'P 1'
#
loop_
_entity.id
_entity.type
_entity.pdbx_description
1 polymer ?
#
loop_
_entity_poly.entity_id
_entity_poly.type
_entity_poly.pdbx_seq_one_letter_code
_entity_poly.pdbx_strand_id
1 'polypeptide(L)'
;MTSALLKDRAQNAFQEQWPSMEPVIQRLLQQDPVTKADWQNLFWSTHTVCLWDEKGAPKVYRYLQEAVQSFVKLAYDRIGQHEGEYETLKAYIGEWDRFFTQCSYLPLPFGQLEQALSGKNTNSNKPKQPHESIVRKLMLDTWQDVIFSQLRMVKGCVRELCLDSDGCPATYDRLLRAAMHLLDTERRGTSIEGAHLVVGVRDSFVHLCTSTEDRLESYRQHFETVYVECLTRYYQSHAAEFLADNGVHDFMRYADSKLKEEEERGLKYLETSGDSLKKIRDQCVQLLVTRYRDSILAECPTMVRHHDTDKLSLMFGLLDRGTEAGGGGGGVEPMLRVVEDHIKSAGLDAMMANADTITQDCERYVEQLLELFQKFSALVRDAFHSDPRFLTSRDKAFKDLVNDTSVFKLELPARGRAGGTL
;
A
#
# COMPACT_ATOMS: atom_id res chain seq x y z
N MET A 1 45.07 18.96 -51.42
CA MET A 1 43.84 18.19 -51.76
C MET A 1 43.31 17.34 -50.60
N THR A 2 44.06 17.09 -49.52
CA THR A 2 43.65 16.20 -48.41
C THR A 2 42.68 16.82 -47.40
N SER A 3 42.76 18.13 -47.12
CA SER A 3 41.88 18.81 -46.14
C SER A 3 40.42 18.93 -46.61
N ALA A 4 40.20 19.17 -47.91
CA ALA A 4 38.85 19.27 -48.48
C ALA A 4 38.13 17.91 -48.48
N LEU A 5 38.81 16.83 -48.87
CA LEU A 5 38.27 15.46 -48.85
C LEU A 5 37.97 14.98 -47.42
N LEU A 6 38.79 15.35 -46.43
CA LEU A 6 38.52 15.06 -45.02
C LEU A 6 37.31 15.85 -44.49
N LYS A 7 37.14 17.11 -44.89
CA LYS A 7 35.95 17.92 -44.56
C LYS A 7 34.66 17.40 -45.21
N ASP A 8 34.75 16.96 -46.47
CA ASP A 8 33.60 16.46 -47.22
C ASP A 8 33.13 15.09 -46.69
N ARG A 9 34.08 14.25 -46.25
CA ARG A 9 33.81 12.98 -45.55
C ARG A 9 33.26 13.18 -44.13
N ALA A 10 33.69 14.26 -43.46
CA ALA A 10 33.16 14.67 -42.17
C ALA A 10 31.69 15.15 -42.28
N GLN A 11 31.34 15.90 -43.33
CA GLN A 11 29.99 16.43 -43.53
C GLN A 11 28.94 15.39 -43.98
N ASN A 12 29.37 14.24 -44.52
CA ASN A 12 28.47 13.18 -45.01
C ASN A 12 28.39 11.94 -44.10
N ALA A 13 29.08 11.93 -42.94
CA ALA A 13 29.12 10.76 -42.07
C ALA A 13 27.72 10.28 -41.64
N PHE A 14 26.76 11.20 -41.45
CA PHE A 14 25.36 10.84 -41.19
C PHE A 14 24.72 10.11 -42.37
N GLN A 15 24.83 10.62 -43.61
CA GLN A 15 24.21 9.98 -44.78
C GLN A 15 24.80 8.59 -45.07
N GLU A 16 26.08 8.38 -44.77
CA GLU A 16 26.73 7.08 -44.96
C GLU A 16 26.33 6.04 -43.90
N GLN A 17 26.16 6.47 -42.64
CA GLN A 17 25.94 5.57 -41.50
C GLN A 17 24.46 5.35 -41.16
N TRP A 18 23.58 6.34 -41.38
CA TRP A 18 22.17 6.23 -41.02
C TRP A 18 21.44 5.03 -41.67
N PRO A 19 21.65 4.71 -42.97
CA PRO A 19 20.96 3.57 -43.61
C PRO A 19 21.26 2.20 -42.97
N SER A 20 22.39 2.04 -42.27
CA SER A 20 22.71 0.82 -41.51
C SER A 20 22.22 0.89 -40.06
N MET A 21 22.11 2.08 -39.48
CA MET A 21 21.62 2.30 -38.12
C MET A 21 20.10 2.11 -38.02
N GLU A 22 19.34 2.69 -38.95
CA GLU A 22 17.88 2.74 -38.89
C GLU A 22 17.20 1.35 -38.78
N PRO A 23 17.57 0.33 -39.60
CA PRO A 23 16.97 -1.00 -39.47
C PRO A 23 17.29 -1.69 -38.13
N VAL A 24 18.43 -1.38 -37.52
CA VAL A 24 18.80 -1.92 -36.20
C VAL A 24 17.95 -1.25 -35.12
N ILE A 25 17.75 0.08 -35.21
CA ILE A 25 16.89 0.84 -34.28
C ILE A 25 15.44 0.34 -34.37
N GLN A 26 14.92 0.13 -35.58
CA GLN A 26 13.57 -0.42 -35.78
C GLN A 26 13.43 -1.82 -35.18
N ARG A 27 14.42 -2.71 -35.41
CA ARG A 27 14.43 -4.04 -34.80
C ARG A 27 14.46 -3.98 -33.27
N LEU A 28 15.28 -3.08 -32.69
CA LEU A 28 15.30 -2.87 -31.24
C LEU A 28 13.94 -2.44 -30.71
N LEU A 29 13.32 -1.42 -31.31
CA LEU A 29 11.99 -0.94 -30.92
C LEU A 29 10.92 -2.04 -31.01
N GLN A 30 10.99 -2.90 -32.03
CA GLN A 30 10.06 -4.00 -32.25
C GLN A 30 10.35 -5.25 -31.38
N GLN A 31 11.47 -5.25 -30.65
CA GLN A 31 12.00 -6.40 -29.89
C GLN A 31 12.36 -7.60 -30.81
N ASP A 32 12.77 -7.31 -32.03
CA ASP A 32 13.28 -8.31 -32.98
C ASP A 32 14.73 -8.71 -32.66
N PRO A 33 15.18 -9.92 -33.06
CA PRO A 33 16.56 -10.34 -32.86
C PRO A 33 17.58 -9.41 -33.53
N VAL A 34 18.47 -8.85 -32.71
CA VAL A 34 19.62 -8.05 -33.17
C VAL A 34 20.90 -8.86 -32.97
N THR A 35 21.70 -8.98 -34.02
CA THR A 35 22.97 -9.70 -33.94
C THR A 35 23.97 -8.92 -33.10
N LYS A 36 24.93 -9.62 -32.46
CA LYS A 36 26.00 -8.96 -31.69
C LYS A 36 26.81 -7.98 -32.55
N ALA A 37 27.00 -8.31 -33.83
CA ALA A 37 27.70 -7.45 -34.78
C ALA A 37 26.89 -6.17 -35.06
N ASP A 38 25.59 -6.29 -35.36
CA ASP A 38 24.71 -5.14 -35.57
C ASP A 38 24.66 -4.23 -34.33
N TRP A 39 24.59 -4.83 -33.14
CA TRP A 39 24.61 -4.12 -31.87
C TRP A 39 25.91 -3.32 -31.69
N GLN A 40 27.07 -3.95 -31.89
CA GLN A 40 28.37 -3.27 -31.78
C GLN A 40 28.55 -2.19 -32.84
N ASN A 41 28.09 -2.45 -34.07
CA ASN A 41 28.13 -1.48 -35.16
C ASN A 41 27.29 -0.25 -34.83
N LEU A 42 26.15 -0.39 -34.15
CA LEU A 42 25.31 0.75 -33.76
C LEU A 42 26.04 1.72 -32.80
N PHE A 43 26.84 1.21 -31.85
CA PHE A 43 27.70 2.07 -31.00
C PHE A 43 28.75 2.79 -31.85
N TRP A 44 29.41 2.05 -32.75
CA TRP A 44 30.47 2.59 -33.58
C TRP A 44 29.96 3.67 -34.55
N SER A 45 28.83 3.41 -35.22
CA SER A 45 28.20 4.36 -36.14
C SER A 45 27.72 5.60 -35.39
N THR A 46 27.10 5.44 -34.21
CA THR A 46 26.68 6.58 -33.38
C THR A 46 27.87 7.46 -32.97
N HIS A 47 28.96 6.84 -32.50
CA HIS A 47 30.19 7.56 -32.15
C HIS A 47 30.79 8.28 -33.37
N THR A 48 30.87 7.60 -34.51
CA THR A 48 31.43 8.15 -35.75
C THR A 48 30.63 9.36 -36.23
N VAL A 49 29.30 9.27 -36.27
CA VAL A 49 28.44 10.38 -36.70
C VAL A 49 28.54 11.57 -35.73
N CYS A 50 28.57 11.32 -34.42
CA CYS A 50 28.68 12.40 -33.43
C CYS A 50 30.06 13.08 -33.43
N LEU A 51 31.12 12.37 -33.82
CA LEU A 51 32.48 12.91 -33.82
C LEU A 51 32.80 13.68 -35.11
N TRP A 52 32.35 13.16 -36.26
CA TRP A 52 32.79 13.65 -37.57
C TRP A 52 31.79 14.60 -38.25
N ASP A 53 30.49 14.47 -38.03
CA ASP A 53 29.49 15.40 -38.60
C ASP A 53 29.14 16.47 -37.55
N GLU A 54 29.47 17.74 -37.82
CA GLU A 54 29.13 18.88 -36.96
C GLU A 54 27.63 19.00 -36.65
N LYS A 55 26.78 18.53 -37.58
CA LYS A 55 25.32 18.45 -37.42
C LYS A 55 24.83 17.02 -37.18
N GLY A 56 25.75 16.07 -36.97
CA GLY A 56 25.45 14.65 -36.83
C GLY A 56 24.59 14.35 -35.60
N ALA A 57 24.99 14.84 -34.42
CA ALA A 57 24.23 14.63 -33.19
C ALA A 57 22.77 15.14 -33.27
N PRO A 58 22.50 16.41 -33.67
CA PRO A 58 21.12 16.88 -33.85
C PRO A 58 20.32 16.08 -34.90
N LYS A 59 20.96 15.65 -36.00
CA LYS A 59 20.30 14.80 -37.01
C LYS A 59 19.92 13.43 -36.43
N VAL A 60 20.86 12.72 -35.79
CA VAL A 60 20.61 11.40 -35.17
C VAL A 60 19.46 11.51 -34.17
N TYR A 61 19.47 12.53 -33.31
CA TYR A 61 18.39 12.74 -32.34
C TYR A 61 17.02 12.96 -33.02
N ARG A 62 16.95 13.80 -34.06
CA ARG A 62 15.71 14.06 -34.80
C ARG A 62 15.15 12.80 -35.46
N TYR A 63 15.99 12.03 -36.14
CA TYR A 63 15.54 10.81 -36.81
C TYR A 63 15.20 9.69 -35.82
N LEU A 64 15.89 9.63 -34.67
CA LEU A 64 15.52 8.74 -33.57
C LEU A 64 14.14 9.12 -33.00
N GLN A 65 13.86 10.42 -32.83
CA GLN A 65 12.53 10.91 -32.45
C GLN A 65 11.46 10.51 -33.47
N GLU A 66 11.72 10.64 -34.77
CA GLU A 66 10.79 10.22 -35.83
C GLU A 66 10.53 8.70 -35.78
N ALA A 67 11.57 7.88 -35.56
CA ALA A 67 11.45 6.43 -35.44
C ALA A 67 10.63 6.00 -34.21
N VAL A 68 10.91 6.61 -33.05
CA VAL A 68 10.16 6.36 -31.80
C VAL A 68 8.70 6.80 -31.96
N GLN A 69 8.45 8.00 -32.49
CA GLN A 69 7.07 8.47 -32.72
C GLN A 69 6.30 7.56 -33.68
N SER A 70 6.94 7.09 -34.75
CA SER A 70 6.30 6.18 -35.71
C SER A 70 5.96 4.84 -35.06
N PHE A 71 6.87 4.28 -34.25
CA PHE A 71 6.63 3.06 -33.50
C PHE A 71 5.48 3.20 -32.50
N VAL A 72 5.47 4.28 -31.71
CA VAL A 72 4.44 4.53 -30.68
C VAL A 72 3.07 4.77 -31.32
N LYS A 73 2.98 5.42 -32.49
CA LYS A 73 1.72 5.55 -33.24
C LYS A 73 1.18 4.20 -33.70
N LEU A 74 2.05 3.30 -34.20
CA LEU A 74 1.62 1.95 -34.56
C LEU A 74 1.15 1.15 -33.33
N ALA A 75 1.78 1.34 -32.18
CA ALA A 75 1.32 0.75 -30.92
C ALA A 75 -0.05 1.30 -30.50
N TYR A 76 -0.26 2.62 -30.61
CA TYR A 76 -1.56 3.25 -30.37
C TYR A 76 -2.66 2.66 -31.27
N ASP A 77 -2.40 2.53 -32.56
CA ASP A 77 -3.37 1.96 -33.50
C ASP A 77 -3.71 0.50 -33.18
N ARG A 78 -2.73 -0.31 -32.73
CA ARG A 78 -2.97 -1.69 -32.27
C ARG A 78 -3.83 -1.71 -31.00
N ILE A 79 -3.57 -0.85 -30.03
CA ILE A 79 -4.38 -0.75 -28.81
C ILE A 79 -5.81 -0.30 -29.15
N GLY A 80 -5.95 0.64 -30.09
CA GLY A 80 -7.22 1.19 -30.55
C GLY A 80 -8.12 0.21 -31.32
N GLN A 81 -7.62 -0.95 -31.73
CA GLN A 81 -8.42 -2.00 -32.38
C GLN A 81 -9.36 -2.72 -31.40
N HIS A 82 -9.17 -2.55 -30.09
CA HIS A 82 -9.94 -3.24 -29.06
C HIS A 82 -11.07 -2.34 -28.50
N GLU A 83 -12.30 -2.82 -28.58
CA GLU A 83 -13.50 -2.11 -28.10
C GLU A 83 -13.82 -2.37 -26.62
N GLY A 84 -13.42 -3.51 -26.05
CA GLY A 84 -13.68 -3.85 -24.65
C GLY A 84 -12.63 -3.28 -23.69
N GLU A 85 -13.05 -2.82 -22.49
CA GLU A 85 -12.14 -2.20 -21.52
C GLU A 85 -11.01 -3.15 -21.07
N TYR A 86 -11.32 -4.42 -20.85
CA TYR A 86 -10.36 -5.44 -20.45
C TYR A 86 -9.39 -5.79 -21.59
N GLU A 87 -9.89 -5.96 -22.81
CA GLU A 87 -9.08 -6.23 -23.99
C GLU A 87 -8.15 -5.05 -24.31
N THR A 88 -8.63 -3.82 -24.19
CA THR A 88 -7.80 -2.62 -24.31
C THR A 88 -6.72 -2.57 -23.22
N LEU A 89 -7.06 -2.88 -21.97
CA LEU A 89 -6.06 -2.96 -20.90
C LEU A 89 -5.00 -4.01 -21.22
N LYS A 90 -5.39 -5.22 -21.63
CA LYS A 90 -4.46 -6.29 -21.99
C LYS A 90 -3.55 -5.90 -23.17
N ALA A 91 -4.12 -5.28 -24.20
CA ALA A 91 -3.36 -4.80 -25.35
C ALA A 91 -2.38 -3.69 -24.96
N TYR A 92 -2.82 -2.73 -24.14
CA TYR A 92 -1.97 -1.67 -23.60
C TYR A 92 -0.78 -2.23 -22.84
N ILE A 93 -1.03 -3.16 -21.90
CA ILE A 93 0.04 -3.73 -21.06
C ILE A 93 1.02 -4.55 -21.89
N GLY A 94 0.54 -5.33 -22.86
CA GLY A 94 1.42 -6.07 -23.77
C GLY A 94 2.34 -5.15 -24.60
N GLU A 95 1.82 -4.02 -25.08
CA GLU A 95 2.62 -3.02 -25.79
C GLU A 95 3.56 -2.25 -24.84
N TRP A 96 3.08 -1.92 -23.64
CA TRP A 96 3.83 -1.22 -22.60
C TRP A 96 5.03 -2.04 -22.14
N ASP A 97 4.85 -3.32 -21.80
CA ASP A 97 5.92 -4.18 -21.31
C ASP A 97 7.04 -4.34 -22.36
N ARG A 98 6.65 -4.55 -23.63
CA ARG A 98 7.59 -4.58 -24.74
C ARG A 98 8.37 -3.26 -24.85
N PHE A 99 7.65 -2.14 -24.88
CA PHE A 99 8.25 -0.82 -25.04
C PHE A 99 9.16 -0.44 -23.86
N PHE A 100 8.68 -0.65 -22.64
CA PHE A 100 9.38 -0.32 -21.40
C PHE A 100 10.66 -1.15 -21.23
N THR A 101 10.64 -2.41 -21.68
CA THR A 101 11.86 -3.22 -21.79
C THR A 101 12.88 -2.55 -22.73
N GLN A 102 12.44 -2.06 -23.89
CA GLN A 102 13.32 -1.38 -24.85
C GLN A 102 13.83 -0.02 -24.34
N CYS A 103 13.12 0.67 -23.45
CA CYS A 103 13.61 1.87 -22.76
C CYS A 103 14.87 1.62 -21.91
N SER A 104 15.23 0.36 -21.66
CA SER A 104 16.46 -0.01 -20.96
C SER A 104 17.61 -0.42 -21.90
N TYR A 105 17.30 -0.80 -23.15
CA TYR A 105 18.29 -1.23 -24.14
C TYR A 105 18.60 -0.14 -25.17
N LEU A 106 17.57 0.43 -25.81
CA LEU A 106 17.74 1.38 -26.90
C LEU A 106 18.62 2.59 -26.52
N PRO A 107 18.61 3.13 -25.30
CA PRO A 107 19.49 4.24 -24.95
C PRO A 107 20.99 3.93 -24.95
N LEU A 108 21.39 2.66 -24.74
CA LEU A 108 22.78 2.29 -24.49
C LEU A 108 23.76 2.70 -25.61
N PRO A 109 23.46 2.50 -26.91
CA PRO A 109 24.33 2.91 -28.01
C PRO A 109 24.47 4.43 -28.17
N PHE A 110 23.56 5.20 -27.57
CA PHE A 110 23.47 6.66 -27.74
C PHE A 110 24.13 7.47 -26.62
N GLY A 111 24.93 6.85 -25.74
CA GLY A 111 25.68 7.60 -24.72
C GLY A 111 26.56 8.72 -25.29
N GLN A 112 27.16 8.52 -26.47
CA GLN A 112 27.97 9.55 -27.14
C GLN A 112 27.12 10.72 -27.68
N LEU A 113 25.91 10.41 -28.14
CA LEU A 113 24.95 11.42 -28.60
C LEU A 113 24.60 12.37 -27.45
N GLU A 114 24.38 11.84 -26.25
CA GLU A 114 24.06 12.66 -25.08
C GLU A 114 25.18 13.62 -24.69
N GLN A 115 26.44 13.17 -24.78
CA GLN A 115 27.60 14.02 -24.52
C GLN A 115 27.71 15.15 -25.56
N ALA A 116 27.45 14.83 -26.83
CA ALA A 116 27.49 15.81 -27.92
C ALA A 116 26.38 16.87 -27.78
N LEU A 117 25.18 16.46 -27.35
CA LEU A 117 24.03 17.36 -27.16
C LEU A 117 24.10 18.20 -25.87
N SER A 118 24.72 17.68 -24.79
CA SER A 118 24.83 18.40 -23.50
C SER A 118 25.90 19.50 -23.48
N GLY A 119 26.73 19.58 -24.52
CA GLY A 119 27.86 20.51 -24.59
C GLY A 119 29.07 20.05 -23.74
N LYS A 120 30.28 20.45 -24.17
CA LYS A 120 31.58 20.03 -23.60
C LYS A 120 31.86 20.43 -22.13
N ASN A 121 30.90 20.98 -21.38
CA ASN A 121 31.15 21.61 -20.08
C ASN A 121 30.80 20.79 -18.84
N THR A 122 30.44 19.52 -18.96
CA THR A 122 30.28 18.65 -17.78
C THR A 122 31.36 17.58 -17.75
N ASN A 123 32.49 17.92 -17.15
CA ASN A 123 33.58 17.00 -16.83
C ASN A 123 33.19 16.11 -15.63
N SER A 124 32.06 15.41 -15.71
CA SER A 124 31.59 14.49 -14.69
C SER A 124 31.86 13.06 -15.13
N ASN A 125 32.99 12.51 -14.70
CA ASN A 125 33.34 11.09 -14.74
C ASN A 125 32.41 10.20 -13.87
N LYS A 126 31.20 10.66 -13.54
CA LYS A 126 30.20 9.84 -12.84
C LYS A 126 29.35 9.11 -13.88
N PRO A 127 29.11 7.79 -13.74
CA PRO A 127 28.12 7.11 -14.56
C PRO A 127 26.77 7.82 -14.35
N LYS A 128 26.26 8.47 -15.40
CA LYS A 128 24.91 9.04 -15.39
C LYS A 128 23.94 7.91 -15.10
N GLN A 129 23.00 8.17 -14.19
CA GLN A 129 22.01 7.16 -13.83
C GLN A 129 21.14 6.85 -15.08
N PRO A 130 20.63 5.62 -15.26
CA PRO A 130 19.82 5.25 -16.43
C PRO A 130 18.62 6.16 -16.70
N HIS A 131 18.11 6.83 -15.66
CA HIS A 131 16.99 7.77 -15.74
C HIS A 131 17.35 9.17 -16.25
N GLU A 132 18.63 9.49 -16.42
CA GLU A 132 19.11 10.78 -16.95
C GLU A 132 19.32 10.74 -18.48
N SER A 133 19.09 9.58 -19.10
CA SER A 133 19.27 9.42 -20.54
C SER A 133 18.25 10.26 -21.31
N ILE A 134 18.75 11.10 -22.22
CA ILE A 134 17.93 11.94 -23.10
C ILE A 134 17.10 11.05 -24.04
N VAL A 135 17.66 9.92 -24.49
CA VAL A 135 16.94 8.95 -25.34
C VAL A 135 15.85 8.25 -24.56
N ARG A 136 16.12 7.80 -23.32
CA ARG A 136 15.09 7.18 -22.47
C ARG A 136 13.95 8.17 -22.20
N LYS A 137 14.29 9.42 -21.88
CA LYS A 137 13.30 10.49 -21.67
C LYS A 137 12.46 10.72 -22.91
N LEU A 138 13.08 10.86 -24.10
CA LEU A 138 12.37 10.99 -25.37
C LEU A 138 11.37 9.84 -25.60
N MET A 139 11.76 8.60 -25.30
CA MET A 139 10.89 7.44 -25.42
C MET A 139 9.67 7.55 -24.48
N LEU A 140 9.91 7.78 -23.19
CA LEU A 140 8.84 7.87 -22.19
C LEU A 140 7.90 9.06 -22.45
N ASP A 141 8.44 10.24 -22.78
CA ASP A 141 7.67 11.44 -23.13
C ASP A 141 6.81 11.18 -24.39
N THR A 142 7.35 10.50 -25.40
CA THR A 142 6.59 10.16 -26.62
C THR A 142 5.45 9.19 -26.31
N TRP A 143 5.69 8.18 -25.46
CA TRP A 143 4.64 7.25 -25.03
C TRP A 143 3.55 7.96 -24.22
N GLN A 144 3.96 8.83 -23.31
CA GLN A 144 3.07 9.67 -22.50
C GLN A 144 2.16 10.51 -23.39
N ASP A 145 2.73 11.21 -24.37
CA ASP A 145 1.98 12.16 -25.21
C ASP A 145 1.07 11.46 -26.22
N VAL A 146 1.50 10.34 -26.81
CA VAL A 146 0.77 9.69 -27.91
C VAL A 146 -0.23 8.65 -27.42
N ILE A 147 0.11 7.88 -26.38
CA ILE A 147 -0.73 6.77 -25.92
C ILE A 147 -1.38 7.12 -24.59
N PHE A 148 -0.57 7.33 -23.55
CA PHE A 148 -1.09 7.38 -22.19
C PHE A 148 -2.04 8.58 -22.03
N SER A 149 -1.66 9.78 -22.44
CA SER A 149 -2.52 10.98 -22.36
C SER A 149 -3.83 10.81 -23.13
N GLN A 150 -3.82 10.13 -24.28
CA GLN A 150 -5.01 9.88 -25.09
C GLN A 150 -5.95 8.87 -24.43
N LEU A 151 -5.40 7.83 -23.81
CA LEU A 151 -6.17 6.82 -23.06
C LEU A 151 -6.68 7.36 -21.71
N ARG A 152 -6.06 8.43 -21.20
CA ARG A 152 -6.53 9.21 -20.05
C ARG A 152 -7.63 10.20 -20.40
N MET A 153 -7.49 10.88 -21.54
CA MET A 153 -8.50 11.83 -22.01
C MET A 153 -9.77 11.12 -22.49
N VAL A 154 -10.71 10.90 -21.59
CA VAL A 154 -12.08 10.53 -21.96
C VAL A 154 -12.71 11.71 -22.71
N LYS A 155 -12.76 11.62 -24.04
CA LYS A 155 -13.65 12.46 -24.86
C LYS A 155 -15.10 12.09 -24.48
N GLY A 156 -15.72 12.84 -23.58
CA GLY A 156 -17.20 12.83 -23.47
C GLY A 156 -17.89 12.84 -22.11
N CYS A 157 -17.25 13.16 -20.97
CA CYS A 157 -18.01 13.36 -19.72
C CYS A 157 -17.60 14.65 -19.01
N VAL A 158 -18.11 15.77 -19.54
CA VAL A 158 -18.16 17.04 -18.83
C VAL A 158 -19.38 17.02 -17.94
N ARG A 159 -19.18 17.18 -16.63
CA ARG A 159 -20.20 17.49 -15.61
C ARG A 159 -21.33 16.47 -15.44
N GLU A 160 -21.08 15.45 -14.66
CA GLU A 160 -21.95 14.93 -13.59
C GLU A 160 -21.20 13.77 -12.93
N LEU A 161 -21.32 13.59 -11.60
CA LEU A 161 -20.83 12.40 -10.90
C LEU A 161 -21.67 11.18 -11.30
N CYS A 162 -21.59 10.78 -12.56
CA CYS A 162 -22.14 9.50 -12.99
C CYS A 162 -21.25 8.42 -12.39
N LEU A 163 -21.74 7.80 -11.32
CA LEU A 163 -21.25 6.51 -10.86
C LEU A 163 -21.75 5.48 -11.88
N ASP A 164 -20.87 4.58 -12.33
CA ASP A 164 -21.33 3.39 -13.04
C ASP A 164 -22.11 2.46 -12.08
N SER A 165 -22.70 1.38 -12.61
CA SER A 165 -23.43 0.38 -11.82
C SER A 165 -22.59 -0.26 -10.71
N ASP A 166 -21.25 -0.17 -10.81
CA ASP A 166 -20.28 -0.72 -9.88
C ASP A 166 -19.73 0.34 -8.91
N GLY A 167 -20.24 1.57 -8.99
CA GLY A 167 -19.91 2.66 -8.07
C GLY A 167 -18.58 3.35 -8.37
N CYS A 168 -17.96 3.12 -9.53
CA CYS A 168 -16.73 3.80 -9.95
C CYS A 168 -17.05 5.17 -10.57
N PRO A 169 -16.33 6.26 -10.20
CA PRO A 169 -16.49 7.54 -10.86
C PRO A 169 -16.17 7.45 -12.36
N ALA A 170 -17.13 7.83 -13.22
CA ALA A 170 -16.97 7.84 -14.68
C ALA A 170 -15.86 8.78 -15.19
N THR A 171 -15.27 9.58 -14.30
CA THR A 171 -14.20 10.55 -14.57
C THR A 171 -12.81 9.93 -14.66
N TYR A 172 -12.63 8.64 -14.31
CA TYR A 172 -11.31 8.00 -14.37
C TYR A 172 -10.98 7.41 -15.74
N ASP A 173 -9.68 7.48 -16.05
CA ASP A 173 -9.02 6.90 -17.22
C ASP A 173 -9.43 5.44 -17.44
N ARG A 174 -9.74 5.05 -18.68
CA ARG A 174 -10.26 3.72 -19.03
C ARG A 174 -9.39 2.57 -18.50
N LEU A 175 -8.07 2.73 -18.56
CA LEU A 175 -7.09 1.77 -18.04
C LEU A 175 -7.15 1.64 -16.52
N LEU A 176 -7.28 2.77 -15.83
CA LEU A 176 -7.35 2.81 -14.37
C LEU A 176 -8.64 2.15 -13.87
N ARG A 177 -9.78 2.43 -14.52
CA ARG A 177 -11.06 1.79 -14.20
C ARG A 177 -10.99 0.27 -14.36
N ALA A 178 -10.48 -0.21 -15.50
CA ALA A 178 -10.32 -1.64 -15.74
C ALA A 178 -9.40 -2.30 -14.70
N ALA A 179 -8.29 -1.65 -14.31
CA ALA A 179 -7.40 -2.15 -13.27
C ALA A 179 -8.09 -2.22 -11.89
N MET A 180 -8.88 -1.21 -11.52
CA MET A 180 -9.62 -1.20 -10.25
C MET A 180 -10.74 -2.24 -10.22
N HIS A 181 -11.43 -2.46 -11.34
CA HIS A 181 -12.41 -3.54 -11.46
C HIS A 181 -11.79 -4.92 -11.23
N LEU A 182 -10.57 -5.16 -11.73
CA LEU A 182 -9.82 -6.38 -11.41
C LEU A 182 -9.58 -6.47 -9.90
N LEU A 183 -9.07 -5.43 -9.25
CA LEU A 183 -8.85 -5.45 -7.80
C LEU A 183 -10.13 -5.75 -7.00
N ASP A 184 -11.26 -5.17 -7.37
CA ASP A 184 -12.54 -5.42 -6.71
C ASP A 184 -13.04 -6.86 -6.93
N THR A 185 -12.79 -7.42 -8.11
CA THR A 185 -13.07 -8.84 -8.40
C THR A 185 -12.23 -9.77 -7.52
N GLU A 186 -10.97 -9.41 -7.25
CA GLU A 186 -10.06 -10.18 -6.40
C GLU A 186 -10.50 -10.11 -4.93
N ARG A 187 -10.94 -8.93 -4.47
CA ARG A 187 -11.50 -8.74 -3.12
C ARG A 187 -12.72 -9.61 -2.85
N ARG A 188 -13.55 -9.83 -3.88
CA ARG A 188 -14.73 -10.71 -3.83
C ARG A 188 -14.37 -12.21 -3.90
N GLY A 189 -13.09 -12.56 -3.91
CA GLY A 189 -12.61 -13.94 -3.85
C GLY A 189 -12.46 -14.63 -5.21
N THR A 190 -12.57 -13.88 -6.31
CA THR A 190 -12.33 -14.45 -7.65
C THR A 190 -10.83 -14.38 -7.94
N SER A 191 -10.21 -15.54 -8.23
CA SER A 191 -8.81 -15.58 -8.66
C SER A 191 -8.66 -14.90 -10.02
N ILE A 192 -7.65 -14.03 -10.16
CA ILE A 192 -7.44 -13.26 -11.39
C ILE A 192 -6.06 -13.54 -11.95
N GLU A 193 -6.01 -13.92 -13.22
CA GLU A 193 -4.78 -14.00 -14.02
C GLU A 193 -4.22 -12.60 -14.39
N GLY A 194 -4.91 -11.53 -13.97
CA GLY A 194 -4.69 -10.13 -14.36
C GLY A 194 -3.77 -9.34 -13.45
N ALA A 195 -3.04 -9.97 -12.51
CA ALA A 195 -2.19 -9.24 -11.58
C ALA A 195 -1.14 -8.35 -12.29
N HIS A 196 -0.53 -8.88 -13.35
CA HIS A 196 0.42 -8.14 -14.18
C HIS A 196 -0.20 -6.91 -14.87
N LEU A 197 -1.50 -6.93 -15.14
CA LEU A 197 -2.21 -5.80 -15.76
C LEU A 197 -2.30 -4.61 -14.80
N VAL A 198 -2.67 -4.87 -13.54
CA VAL A 198 -2.73 -3.83 -12.50
C VAL A 198 -1.34 -3.24 -12.25
N VAL A 199 -0.33 -4.11 -12.15
CA VAL A 199 1.08 -3.74 -11.98
C VAL A 199 1.57 -2.86 -13.14
N GLY A 200 1.29 -3.22 -14.40
CA GLY A 200 1.73 -2.40 -15.53
C GLY A 200 1.03 -1.04 -15.61
N VAL A 201 -0.23 -0.92 -15.15
CA VAL A 201 -0.90 0.39 -15.01
C VAL A 201 -0.22 1.22 -13.92
N ARG A 202 0.06 0.64 -12.74
CA ARG A 202 0.84 1.31 -11.69
C ARG A 202 2.18 1.82 -12.25
N ASP A 203 2.93 0.95 -12.92
CA ASP A 203 4.25 1.27 -13.46
C ASP A 203 4.19 2.38 -14.51
N SER A 204 3.10 2.44 -15.29
CA SER A 204 2.85 3.54 -16.21
C SER A 204 2.73 4.87 -15.47
N PHE A 205 1.96 4.94 -14.38
CA PHE A 205 1.83 6.16 -13.57
C PHE A 205 3.13 6.58 -12.86
N VAL A 206 4.00 5.61 -12.52
CA VAL A 206 5.30 5.88 -11.88
C VAL A 206 6.33 6.35 -12.93
N HIS A 207 6.44 5.65 -14.06
CA HIS A 207 7.51 5.89 -15.03
C HIS A 207 7.21 6.96 -16.08
N LEU A 208 5.94 7.28 -16.31
CA LEU A 208 5.52 8.34 -17.24
C LEU A 208 5.25 9.67 -16.54
N CYS A 209 5.59 9.79 -15.25
CA CYS A 209 5.44 11.04 -14.52
C CYS A 209 6.34 12.13 -15.12
N THR A 210 5.73 13.25 -15.51
CA THR A 210 6.43 14.40 -16.12
C THR A 210 7.06 15.35 -15.09
N SER A 211 6.78 15.14 -13.80
CA SER A 211 7.28 15.98 -12.71
C SER A 211 8.78 15.74 -12.49
N THR A 212 9.55 16.83 -12.52
CA THR A 212 11.01 16.78 -12.30
C THR A 212 11.39 16.75 -10.83
N GLU A 213 10.51 17.21 -9.95
CA GLU A 213 10.74 17.28 -8.50
C GLU A 213 10.22 16.02 -7.79
N ASP A 214 9.09 15.49 -8.26
CA ASP A 214 8.37 14.41 -7.59
C ASP A 214 7.91 13.32 -8.58
N ARG A 215 8.74 12.29 -8.75
CA ARG A 215 8.49 11.20 -9.70
C ARG A 215 7.25 10.37 -9.39
N LEU A 216 6.71 10.47 -8.16
CA LEU A 216 5.55 9.72 -7.73
C LEU A 216 4.27 10.59 -7.68
N GLU A 217 4.35 11.86 -8.12
CA GLU A 217 3.21 12.78 -8.12
C GLU A 217 2.01 12.22 -8.88
N SER A 218 2.22 11.79 -10.13
CA SER A 218 1.15 11.26 -10.98
C SER A 218 0.53 9.98 -10.40
N TYR A 219 1.38 9.09 -9.87
CA TYR A 219 0.94 7.88 -9.17
C TYR A 219 0.09 8.21 -7.94
N ARG A 220 0.52 9.15 -7.08
CA ARG A 220 -0.22 9.52 -5.88
C ARG A 220 -1.56 10.16 -6.19
N GLN A 221 -1.60 11.12 -7.10
CA GLN A 221 -2.80 11.88 -7.44
C GLN A 221 -3.88 11.06 -8.15
N HIS A 222 -3.50 9.96 -8.81
CA HIS A 222 -4.41 9.18 -9.64
C HIS A 222 -4.50 7.73 -9.15
N PHE A 223 -3.44 6.93 -9.32
CA PHE A 223 -3.51 5.51 -8.99
C PHE A 223 -3.75 5.26 -7.51
N GLU A 224 -2.94 5.85 -6.62
CA GLU A 224 -3.07 5.67 -5.16
C GLU A 224 -4.41 6.23 -4.65
N THR A 225 -4.78 7.44 -5.08
CA THR A 225 -6.07 8.05 -4.71
C THR A 225 -7.24 7.16 -5.08
N VAL A 226 -7.32 6.70 -6.33
CA VAL A 226 -8.44 5.85 -6.78
C VAL A 226 -8.41 4.48 -6.10
N TYR A 227 -7.22 3.91 -5.88
CA TYR A 227 -7.08 2.67 -5.12
C TYR A 227 -7.68 2.80 -3.71
N VAL A 228 -7.32 3.87 -3.00
CA VAL A 228 -7.84 4.18 -1.65
C VAL A 228 -9.35 4.40 -1.67
N GLU A 229 -9.89 5.10 -2.69
CA GLU A 229 -11.32 5.34 -2.81
C GLU A 229 -12.12 4.05 -3.06
N CYS A 230 -11.69 3.19 -3.98
CA CYS A 230 -12.32 1.89 -4.24
C CYS A 230 -12.27 1.00 -3.00
N LEU A 231 -11.10 0.91 -2.36
CA LEU A 231 -10.91 0.21 -1.08
C LEU A 231 -11.90 0.73 -0.02
N THR A 232 -12.00 2.05 0.09
CA THR A 232 -12.86 2.71 1.07
C THR A 232 -14.31 2.38 0.85
N ARG A 233 -14.79 2.52 -0.39
CA ARG A 233 -16.16 2.20 -0.77
C ARG A 233 -16.50 0.75 -0.48
N TYR A 234 -15.60 -0.17 -0.86
CA TYR A 234 -15.78 -1.60 -0.63
C TYR A 234 -16.03 -1.90 0.86
N TYR A 235 -15.10 -1.50 1.74
CA TYR A 235 -15.22 -1.80 3.17
C TYR A 235 -16.31 -0.99 3.87
N GLN A 236 -16.68 0.20 3.39
CA GLN A 236 -17.79 0.96 3.98
C GLN A 236 -19.14 0.25 3.88
N SER A 237 -19.42 -0.46 2.78
CA SER A 237 -20.66 -1.25 2.62
C SER A 237 -20.51 -2.62 3.26
N HIS A 238 -19.49 -3.37 2.85
CA HIS A 238 -19.36 -4.80 3.18
C HIS A 238 -19.11 -5.02 4.68
N ALA A 239 -18.37 -4.14 5.36
CA ALA A 239 -18.12 -4.29 6.79
C ALA A 239 -19.40 -4.10 7.62
N ALA A 240 -20.28 -3.18 7.22
CA ALA A 240 -21.54 -2.92 7.91
C ALA A 240 -22.52 -4.09 7.74
N GLU A 241 -22.65 -4.59 6.51
CA GLU A 241 -23.47 -5.78 6.18
C GLU A 241 -22.97 -7.02 6.93
N PHE A 242 -21.65 -7.28 6.88
CA PHE A 242 -21.07 -8.44 7.54
C PHE A 242 -21.29 -8.42 9.06
N LEU A 243 -21.12 -7.25 9.70
CA LEU A 243 -21.37 -7.10 11.13
C LEU A 243 -22.84 -7.36 11.49
N ALA A 244 -23.79 -6.86 10.68
CA ALA A 244 -25.22 -7.04 10.91
C ALA A 244 -25.64 -8.51 10.80
N ASP A 245 -25.06 -9.24 9.84
CA ASP A 245 -25.46 -10.62 9.54
C ASP A 245 -24.78 -11.67 10.45
N ASN A 246 -23.56 -11.40 10.93
CA ASN A 246 -22.72 -12.40 11.62
C ASN A 246 -22.42 -12.05 13.09
N GLY A 247 -22.63 -10.79 13.49
CA GLY A 247 -22.32 -10.32 14.84
C GLY A 247 -20.85 -9.97 15.07
N VAL A 248 -20.57 -9.38 16.25
CA VAL A 248 -19.29 -8.71 16.56
C VAL A 248 -18.10 -9.67 16.54
N HIS A 249 -18.28 -10.89 17.04
CA HIS A 249 -17.17 -11.84 17.16
C HIS A 249 -16.65 -12.31 15.81
N ASP A 250 -17.53 -12.72 14.90
CA ASP A 250 -17.12 -13.12 13.56
C ASP A 250 -16.67 -11.92 12.74
N PHE A 251 -17.23 -10.73 13.00
CA PHE A 251 -16.71 -9.49 12.45
C PHE A 251 -15.26 -9.21 12.87
N MET A 252 -14.86 -9.46 14.11
CA MET A 252 -13.46 -9.30 14.53
C MET A 252 -12.52 -10.22 13.74
N ARG A 253 -12.91 -11.47 13.50
CA ARG A 253 -12.11 -12.41 12.69
C ARG A 253 -12.03 -11.96 11.24
N TYR A 254 -13.16 -11.52 10.69
CA TYR A 254 -13.23 -10.94 9.36
C TYR A 254 -12.30 -9.73 9.24
N ALA A 255 -12.32 -8.80 10.20
CA ALA A 255 -11.47 -7.62 10.21
C ALA A 255 -9.98 -7.99 10.25
N ASP A 256 -9.55 -8.92 11.11
CA ASP A 256 -8.13 -9.33 11.16
C ASP A 256 -7.68 -10.01 9.86
N SER A 257 -8.51 -10.88 9.28
CA SER A 257 -8.22 -11.52 7.99
C SER A 257 -8.10 -10.48 6.88
N LYS A 258 -9.06 -9.55 6.79
CA LYS A 258 -9.07 -8.53 5.73
C LYS A 258 -7.95 -7.52 5.86
N LEU A 259 -7.52 -7.18 7.08
CA LEU A 259 -6.32 -6.36 7.29
C LEU A 259 -5.07 -7.02 6.71
N LYS A 260 -4.87 -8.32 6.96
CA LYS A 260 -3.73 -9.08 6.40
C LYS A 260 -3.81 -9.20 4.88
N GLU A 261 -4.99 -9.53 4.36
CA GLU A 261 -5.20 -9.63 2.91
C GLU A 261 -4.93 -8.31 2.19
N GLU A 262 -5.35 -7.16 2.73
CA GLU A 262 -5.07 -5.85 2.12
C GLU A 262 -3.61 -5.42 2.24
N GLU A 263 -2.90 -5.85 3.28
CA GLU A 263 -1.45 -5.63 3.39
C GLU A 263 -0.69 -6.42 2.31
N GLU A 264 -1.01 -7.71 2.14
CA GLU A 264 -0.45 -8.55 1.08
C GLU A 264 -0.81 -8.02 -0.33
N ARG A 265 -2.06 -7.59 -0.52
CA ARG A 265 -2.53 -6.97 -1.77
C ARG A 265 -1.80 -5.66 -2.05
N GLY A 266 -1.60 -4.83 -1.04
CA GLY A 266 -0.83 -3.61 -1.13
C GLY A 266 0.60 -3.86 -1.58
N LEU A 267 1.29 -4.85 -0.99
CA LEU A 267 2.65 -5.24 -1.37
C LEU A 267 2.74 -5.72 -2.83
N LYS A 268 1.68 -6.36 -3.32
CA LYS A 268 1.61 -6.88 -4.70
C LYS A 268 1.39 -5.78 -5.74
N TYR A 269 0.55 -4.78 -5.45
CA TYR A 269 0.04 -3.85 -6.47
C TYR A 269 0.44 -2.39 -6.31
N LEU A 270 0.91 -1.95 -5.15
CA LEU A 270 1.28 -0.56 -4.91
C LEU A 270 2.77 -0.33 -5.13
N GLU A 271 3.15 0.93 -5.17
CA GLU A 271 4.55 1.34 -5.15
C GLU A 271 5.10 1.24 -3.73
N THR A 272 6.11 0.39 -3.52
CA THR A 272 6.65 0.07 -2.19
C THR A 272 7.70 1.07 -1.70
N SER A 273 8.25 1.89 -2.58
CA SER A 273 9.27 2.89 -2.22
C SER A 273 8.72 4.11 -1.47
N GLY A 274 7.39 4.28 -1.44
CA GLY A 274 6.70 5.40 -0.81
C GLY A 274 5.96 5.06 0.49
N ASP A 275 5.03 5.93 0.88
CA ASP A 275 4.18 5.78 2.05
C ASP A 275 2.82 5.11 1.75
N SER A 276 2.62 4.62 0.52
CA SER A 276 1.37 4.02 0.05
C SER A 276 0.89 2.86 0.93
N LEU A 277 1.79 1.93 1.28
CA LEU A 277 1.44 0.78 2.12
C LEU A 277 0.95 1.22 3.50
N LYS A 278 1.61 2.23 4.09
CA LYS A 278 1.20 2.80 5.36
C LYS A 278 -0.19 3.44 5.24
N LYS A 279 -0.44 4.23 4.19
CA LYS A 279 -1.76 4.85 3.95
C LYS A 279 -2.87 3.81 3.82
N ILE A 280 -2.64 2.73 3.07
CA ILE A 280 -3.63 1.66 2.93
C ILE A 280 -3.89 0.96 4.26
N ARG A 281 -2.83 0.60 4.98
CA ARG A 281 -2.95 -0.01 6.30
C ARG A 281 -3.75 0.88 7.25
N ASP A 282 -3.39 2.15 7.36
CA ASP A 282 -4.04 3.11 8.25
C ASP A 282 -5.52 3.32 7.82
N GLN A 283 -5.82 3.34 6.51
CA GLN A 283 -7.19 3.42 6.00
C GLN A 283 -8.01 2.16 6.30
N CYS A 284 -7.45 0.96 6.12
CA CYS A 284 -8.14 -0.29 6.46
C CYS A 284 -8.43 -0.37 7.96
N VAL A 285 -7.47 0.02 8.81
CA VAL A 285 -7.65 0.09 10.26
C VAL A 285 -8.77 1.08 10.61
N GLN A 286 -8.80 2.25 9.96
CA GLN A 286 -9.87 3.23 10.16
C GLN A 286 -11.25 2.64 9.83
N LEU A 287 -11.36 1.93 8.71
CA LEU A 287 -12.62 1.39 8.19
C LEU A 287 -13.12 0.15 8.93
N LEU A 288 -12.23 -0.76 9.30
CA LEU A 288 -12.57 -2.05 9.89
C LEU A 288 -12.48 -2.07 11.41
N VAL A 289 -11.65 -1.22 12.01
CA VAL A 289 -11.42 -1.21 13.47
C VAL A 289 -11.95 0.07 14.10
N THR A 290 -11.39 1.23 13.74
CA THR A 290 -11.72 2.50 14.43
C THR A 290 -13.21 2.82 14.35
N ARG A 291 -13.83 2.61 13.19
CA ARG A 291 -15.27 2.84 12.97
C ARG A 291 -16.17 1.95 13.82
N TYR A 292 -15.75 0.72 14.11
CA TYR A 292 -16.55 -0.29 14.82
C TYR A 292 -16.08 -0.51 16.27
N ARG A 293 -15.18 0.35 16.74
CA ARG A 293 -14.54 0.27 18.05
C ARG A 293 -15.52 0.08 19.20
N ASP A 294 -16.56 0.88 19.27
CA ASP A 294 -17.51 0.84 20.39
C ASP A 294 -18.32 -0.46 20.40
N SER A 295 -18.67 -0.98 19.22
CA SER A 295 -19.33 -2.28 19.07
C SER A 295 -18.43 -3.43 19.50
N ILE A 296 -17.13 -3.37 19.15
CA ILE A 296 -16.12 -4.34 19.59
C ILE A 296 -15.96 -4.29 21.11
N LEU A 297 -15.77 -3.09 21.68
CA LEU A 297 -15.53 -2.90 23.11
C LEU A 297 -16.73 -3.28 23.99
N ALA A 298 -17.96 -3.18 23.48
CA ALA A 298 -19.17 -3.58 24.20
C ALA A 298 -19.18 -5.07 24.59
N GLU A 299 -18.48 -5.92 23.82
CA GLU A 299 -18.36 -7.35 24.10
C GLU A 299 -17.25 -7.69 25.10
N CYS A 300 -16.33 -6.76 25.36
CA CYS A 300 -15.17 -6.97 26.23
C CYS A 300 -15.55 -7.46 27.65
N PRO A 301 -16.53 -6.87 28.35
CA PRO A 301 -16.91 -7.33 29.69
C PRO A 301 -17.40 -8.77 29.72
N THR A 302 -18.18 -9.17 28.71
CA THR A 302 -18.71 -10.52 28.57
C THR A 302 -17.58 -11.52 28.35
N MET A 303 -16.64 -11.22 27.43
CA MET A 303 -15.49 -12.08 27.14
C MET A 303 -14.56 -12.23 28.34
N VAL A 304 -14.32 -11.16 29.09
CA VAL A 304 -13.52 -11.18 30.32
C VAL A 304 -14.16 -12.07 31.39
N ARG A 305 -15.47 -11.96 31.60
CA ARG A 305 -16.21 -12.81 32.57
C ARG A 305 -16.19 -14.30 32.21
N HIS A 306 -16.32 -14.62 30.93
CA HIS A 306 -16.29 -16.00 30.44
C HIS A 306 -14.89 -16.57 30.26
N HIS A 307 -13.84 -15.75 30.45
CA HIS A 307 -12.45 -16.16 30.28
C HIS A 307 -12.12 -16.59 28.84
N ASP A 308 -12.76 -15.94 27.85
CA ASP A 308 -12.61 -16.19 26.42
C ASP A 308 -11.29 -15.60 25.88
N THR A 309 -10.15 -16.20 26.24
CA THR A 309 -8.80 -15.68 25.95
C THR A 309 -8.53 -15.46 24.47
N ASP A 310 -8.99 -16.37 23.60
CA ASP A 310 -8.78 -16.27 22.15
C ASP A 310 -9.49 -15.04 21.56
N LYS A 311 -10.70 -14.75 22.04
CA LYS A 311 -11.49 -13.59 21.58
C LYS A 311 -10.90 -12.29 22.08
N LEU A 312 -10.42 -12.27 23.32
CA LEU A 312 -9.76 -11.12 23.93
C LEU A 312 -8.42 -10.81 23.25
N SER A 313 -7.66 -11.85 22.87
CA SER A 313 -6.42 -11.71 22.11
C SER A 313 -6.65 -11.09 20.74
N LEU A 314 -7.69 -11.55 20.03
CA LEU A 314 -8.11 -10.96 18.76
C LEU A 314 -8.56 -9.50 18.93
N MET A 315 -9.38 -9.22 19.94
CA MET A 315 -9.84 -7.86 20.24
C MET A 315 -8.66 -6.91 20.54
N PHE A 316 -7.72 -7.35 21.38
CA PHE A 316 -6.52 -6.62 21.72
C PHE A 316 -5.70 -6.31 20.47
N GLY A 317 -5.42 -7.33 19.63
CA GLY A 317 -4.65 -7.16 18.41
C GLY A 317 -5.27 -6.17 17.43
N LEU A 318 -6.59 -6.13 17.30
CA LEU A 318 -7.28 -5.14 16.47
C LEU A 318 -7.17 -3.72 17.06
N LEU A 319 -7.50 -3.54 18.33
CA LEU A 319 -7.55 -2.22 18.97
C LEU A 319 -6.17 -1.59 19.17
N ASP A 320 -5.13 -2.39 19.37
CA ASP A 320 -3.76 -1.89 19.47
C ASP A 320 -3.28 -1.32 18.12
N ARG A 321 -3.56 -2.02 17.00
CA ARG A 321 -3.33 -1.50 15.64
C ARG A 321 -4.07 -0.19 15.36
N GLY A 322 -5.31 -0.05 15.87
CA GLY A 322 -6.10 1.18 15.82
C GLY A 322 -5.42 2.40 16.46
N THR A 323 -4.62 2.15 17.50
CA THR A 323 -3.92 3.18 18.27
C THR A 323 -2.68 3.67 17.53
N GLU A 324 -1.94 2.76 16.89
CA GLU A 324 -0.74 3.08 16.14
C GLU A 324 -1.01 3.91 14.87
N ALA A 325 -2.17 3.73 14.25
CA ALA A 325 -2.59 4.43 13.02
C ALA A 325 -3.02 5.90 13.25
N GLY A 326 -2.79 6.47 14.44
CA GLY A 326 -3.10 7.88 14.75
C GLY A 326 -4.58 8.16 15.05
N GLY A 327 -5.40 7.11 15.23
CA GLY A 327 -6.78 7.24 15.67
C GLY A 327 -6.83 7.70 17.13
N GLY A 328 -7.12 8.99 17.38
CA GLY A 328 -7.13 9.63 18.70
C GLY A 328 -8.14 9.11 19.75
N GLY A 329 -8.67 7.89 19.60
CA GLY A 329 -9.48 7.23 20.63
C GLY A 329 -8.58 6.35 21.48
N GLY A 330 -8.57 6.54 22.81
CA GLY A 330 -7.61 5.94 23.75
C GLY A 330 -7.48 4.41 23.71
N GLY A 331 -6.76 3.89 22.70
CA GLY A 331 -6.42 2.49 22.41
C GLY A 331 -7.09 1.39 23.22
N VAL A 332 -6.27 0.62 23.91
CA VAL A 332 -6.67 -0.48 24.79
C VAL A 332 -7.13 -0.03 26.18
N GLU A 333 -7.17 1.28 26.44
CA GLU A 333 -7.53 1.86 27.75
C GLU A 333 -8.89 1.40 28.27
N PRO A 334 -9.97 1.33 27.45
CA PRO A 334 -11.24 0.77 27.91
C PRO A 334 -11.14 -0.70 28.31
N MET A 335 -10.31 -1.50 27.63
CA MET A 335 -10.10 -2.90 27.98
C MET A 335 -9.39 -3.02 29.33
N LEU A 336 -8.38 -2.17 29.59
CA LEU A 336 -7.70 -2.11 30.88
C LEU A 336 -8.72 -1.89 32.00
N ARG A 337 -9.60 -0.90 31.86
CA ARG A 337 -10.66 -0.61 32.84
C ARG A 337 -11.60 -1.78 33.06
N VAL A 338 -12.05 -2.44 31.99
CA VAL A 338 -12.93 -3.61 32.08
C VAL A 338 -12.26 -4.75 32.85
N VAL A 339 -10.96 -4.98 32.63
CA VAL A 339 -10.19 -5.98 33.37
C VAL A 339 -10.01 -5.57 34.83
N GLU A 340 -9.67 -4.31 35.13
CA GLU A 340 -9.57 -3.81 36.53
C GLU A 340 -10.87 -4.00 37.29
N ASP A 341 -11.99 -3.56 36.69
CA ASP A 341 -13.31 -3.63 37.30
C ASP A 341 -13.76 -5.08 37.49
N HIS A 342 -13.43 -5.96 36.55
CA HIS A 342 -13.71 -7.39 36.69
C HIS A 342 -12.88 -8.05 37.80
N ILE A 343 -11.59 -7.74 37.92
CA ILE A 343 -10.74 -8.25 39.00
C ILE A 343 -11.29 -7.81 40.36
N LYS A 344 -11.66 -6.53 40.50
CA LYS A 344 -12.23 -5.98 41.73
C LYS A 344 -13.55 -6.63 42.09
N SER A 345 -14.50 -6.69 41.14
CA SER A 345 -15.82 -7.29 41.39
C SER A 345 -15.72 -8.78 41.72
N ALA A 346 -14.97 -9.56 40.92
CA ALA A 346 -14.79 -10.99 41.17
C ALA A 346 -14.06 -11.26 42.50
N GLY A 347 -13.11 -10.41 42.87
CA GLY A 347 -12.42 -10.49 44.15
C GLY A 347 -13.33 -10.20 45.34
N LEU A 348 -14.12 -9.13 45.27
CA LEU A 348 -15.11 -8.80 46.30
C LEU A 348 -16.17 -9.89 46.44
N ASP A 349 -16.69 -10.41 45.33
CA ASP A 349 -17.68 -11.50 45.35
C ASP A 349 -17.10 -12.76 45.99
N ALA A 350 -15.86 -13.14 45.66
CA ALA A 350 -15.17 -14.28 46.25
C ALA A 350 -14.92 -14.09 47.76
N MET A 351 -14.55 -12.87 48.18
CA MET A 351 -14.35 -12.53 49.59
C MET A 351 -15.67 -12.55 50.38
N MET A 352 -16.75 -11.99 49.82
CA MET A 352 -18.07 -11.98 50.45
C MET A 352 -18.66 -13.38 50.59
N ALA A 353 -18.51 -14.23 49.57
CA ALA A 353 -18.98 -15.62 49.59
C ALA A 353 -18.29 -16.47 50.67
N ASN A 354 -17.10 -16.06 51.12
CA ASN A 354 -16.28 -16.79 52.09
C ASN A 354 -16.07 -16.02 53.40
N ALA A 355 -16.80 -14.93 53.65
CA ALA A 355 -16.57 -14.02 54.77
C ALA A 355 -16.57 -14.72 56.15
N ASP A 356 -17.48 -15.68 56.35
CA ASP A 356 -17.59 -16.44 57.61
C ASP A 356 -16.38 -17.37 57.86
N THR A 357 -15.75 -17.86 56.79
CA THR A 357 -14.56 -18.74 56.87
C THR A 357 -13.29 -17.90 56.97
N ILE A 358 -13.21 -16.81 56.21
CA ILE A 358 -12.08 -15.87 56.18
C ILE A 358 -11.85 -15.18 57.53
N THR A 359 -12.92 -14.90 58.28
CA THR A 359 -12.81 -14.31 59.63
C THR A 359 -12.26 -15.27 60.68
N GLN A 360 -12.25 -16.58 60.40
CA GLN A 360 -11.78 -17.63 61.30
C GLN A 360 -10.44 -18.24 60.88
N ASP A 361 -10.09 -18.18 59.59
CA ASP A 361 -8.90 -18.79 59.00
C ASP A 361 -8.22 -17.84 58.00
N CYS A 362 -7.11 -17.25 58.43
CA CYS A 362 -6.32 -16.32 57.62
C CYS A 362 -5.48 -17.01 56.54
N GLU A 363 -5.16 -18.31 56.67
CA GLU A 363 -4.44 -19.05 55.64
C GLU A 363 -5.36 -19.29 54.44
N ARG A 364 -6.60 -19.72 54.69
CA ARG A 364 -7.66 -19.84 53.68
C ARG A 364 -7.89 -18.56 52.89
N TYR A 365 -7.84 -17.40 53.55
CA TYR A 365 -7.96 -16.10 52.90
C TYR A 365 -6.82 -15.82 51.92
N VAL A 366 -5.57 -16.09 52.34
CA VAL A 366 -4.39 -15.90 51.50
C VAL A 366 -4.39 -16.86 50.32
N GLU A 367 -4.79 -18.13 50.53
CA GLU A 367 -4.92 -19.12 49.46
C GLU A 367 -5.91 -18.67 48.37
N GLN A 368 -7.10 -18.21 48.76
CA GLN A 368 -8.11 -17.73 47.81
C GLN A 368 -7.64 -16.50 47.01
N LEU A 369 -6.94 -15.56 47.68
CA LEU A 369 -6.33 -14.42 47.01
C LEU A 369 -5.24 -14.84 46.00
N LEU A 370 -4.42 -15.82 46.36
CA LEU A 370 -3.39 -16.37 45.48
C LEU A 370 -3.99 -17.09 44.27
N GLU A 371 -5.05 -17.87 44.46
CA GLU A 371 -5.78 -18.53 43.37
C GLU A 371 -6.38 -17.50 42.39
N LEU A 372 -7.01 -16.44 42.92
CA LEU A 372 -7.55 -15.36 42.12
C LEU A 372 -6.46 -14.62 41.34
N PHE A 373 -5.32 -14.35 42.00
CA PHE A 373 -4.16 -13.74 41.37
C PHE A 373 -3.59 -14.60 40.25
N GLN A 374 -3.47 -15.91 40.47
CA GLN A 374 -3.01 -16.85 39.44
C GLN A 374 -3.99 -16.92 38.27
N LYS A 375 -5.31 -16.96 38.54
CA LYS A 375 -6.35 -16.96 37.52
C LYS A 375 -6.26 -15.73 36.61
N PHE A 376 -6.23 -14.52 37.18
CA PHE A 376 -6.13 -13.31 36.37
C PHE A 376 -4.74 -13.08 35.77
N SER A 377 -3.69 -13.63 36.37
CA SER A 377 -2.37 -13.66 35.73
C SER A 377 -2.35 -14.57 34.51
N ALA A 378 -3.04 -15.72 34.56
CA ALA A 378 -3.23 -16.57 33.39
C ALA A 378 -4.05 -15.86 32.31
N LEU A 379 -5.16 -15.19 32.69
CA LEU A 379 -5.93 -14.35 31.75
C LEU A 379 -5.05 -13.33 31.04
N VAL A 380 -4.25 -12.55 31.78
CA VAL A 380 -3.38 -11.51 31.19
C VAL A 380 -2.30 -12.11 30.29
N ARG A 381 -1.74 -13.25 30.69
CA ARG A 381 -0.73 -13.96 29.89
C ARG A 381 -1.34 -14.47 28.57
N ASP A 382 -2.50 -15.12 28.65
CA ASP A 382 -3.06 -15.89 27.54
C ASP A 382 -3.86 -14.99 26.57
N ALA A 383 -4.57 -13.98 27.09
CA ALA A 383 -5.35 -13.04 26.28
C ALA A 383 -4.55 -11.82 25.80
N PHE A 384 -3.63 -11.30 26.62
CA PHE A 384 -2.94 -10.03 26.34
C PHE A 384 -1.43 -10.20 26.20
N HIS A 385 -0.95 -11.44 26.07
CA HIS A 385 0.47 -11.77 25.87
C HIS A 385 1.41 -11.17 26.92
N SER A 386 0.93 -10.99 28.15
CA SER A 386 1.68 -10.30 29.22
C SER A 386 2.08 -8.85 28.88
N ASP A 387 1.24 -8.13 28.12
CA ASP A 387 1.46 -6.71 27.83
C ASP A 387 1.64 -5.90 29.13
N PRO A 388 2.69 -5.05 29.23
CA PRO A 388 3.01 -4.31 30.44
C PRO A 388 1.86 -3.41 30.96
N ARG A 389 0.99 -2.91 30.07
CA ARG A 389 -0.16 -2.09 30.44
C ARG A 389 -1.16 -2.94 31.23
N PHE A 390 -1.46 -4.15 30.77
CA PHE A 390 -2.36 -5.08 31.45
C PHE A 390 -1.76 -5.66 32.74
N LEU A 391 -0.44 -5.89 32.80
CA LEU A 391 0.23 -6.29 34.04
C LEU A 391 0.11 -5.20 35.12
N THR A 392 0.39 -3.94 34.76
CA THR A 392 0.27 -2.79 35.68
C THR A 392 -1.16 -2.63 36.18
N SER A 393 -2.11 -2.78 35.27
CA SER A 393 -3.56 -2.70 35.53
C SER A 393 -4.03 -3.79 36.49
N ARG A 394 -3.59 -5.05 36.28
CA ARG A 394 -3.81 -6.17 37.21
C ARG A 394 -3.24 -5.86 38.60
N ASP A 395 -1.97 -5.46 38.68
CA ASP A 395 -1.29 -5.22 39.97
C ASP A 395 -1.97 -4.11 40.77
N LYS A 396 -2.39 -3.05 40.09
CA LYS A 396 -3.19 -1.98 40.67
C LYS A 396 -4.54 -2.49 41.18
N ALA A 397 -5.26 -3.28 40.39
CA ALA A 397 -6.56 -3.84 40.80
C ALA A 397 -6.45 -4.75 42.04
N PHE A 398 -5.41 -5.59 42.12
CA PHE A 398 -5.15 -6.42 43.30
C PHE A 398 -4.72 -5.61 44.52
N LYS A 399 -3.89 -4.58 44.33
CA LYS A 399 -3.54 -3.65 45.41
C LYS A 399 -4.79 -2.98 45.97
N ASP A 400 -5.69 -2.52 45.11
CA ASP A 400 -6.94 -1.89 45.53
C ASP A 400 -7.85 -2.89 46.26
N LEU A 401 -7.98 -4.12 45.76
CA LEU A 401 -8.76 -5.20 46.38
C LEU A 401 -8.26 -5.55 47.79
N VAL A 402 -6.94 -5.72 47.97
CA VAL A 402 -6.35 -6.05 49.28
C VAL A 402 -6.52 -4.92 50.29
N ASN A 403 -6.57 -3.67 49.82
CA ASN A 403 -6.80 -2.50 50.67
C ASN A 403 -8.29 -2.17 50.86
N ASP A 404 -9.21 -2.94 50.27
CA ASP A 404 -10.64 -2.71 50.41
C ASP A 404 -11.13 -3.16 51.80
N THR A 405 -11.52 -2.18 52.62
CA THR A 405 -11.98 -2.40 54.00
C THR A 405 -13.47 -2.77 54.10
N SER A 406 -14.19 -2.84 52.97
CA SER A 406 -15.61 -3.20 52.97
C SER A 406 -15.89 -4.64 53.41
N VAL A 407 -14.93 -5.54 53.20
CA VAL A 407 -15.02 -6.97 53.56
C VAL A 407 -14.87 -7.18 55.06
N PHE A 408 -14.07 -6.35 55.74
CA PHE A 408 -13.76 -6.48 57.17
C PHE A 408 -14.31 -5.29 57.96
N LYS A 409 -15.63 -5.19 58.08
CA LYS A 409 -16.26 -4.25 59.03
C LYS A 409 -16.50 -4.94 60.36
N LEU A 410 -15.71 -4.56 61.37
CA LEU A 410 -15.98 -4.93 62.75
C LEU A 410 -17.08 -4.01 63.31
N GLU A 411 -18.32 -4.48 63.40
CA GLU A 411 -19.34 -3.74 64.16
C GLU A 411 -19.08 -3.92 65.66
N LEU A 412 -18.60 -2.86 66.31
CA LEU A 412 -18.44 -2.84 67.77
C LEU A 412 -19.85 -2.80 68.41
N PRO A 413 -20.20 -3.75 69.28
CA PRO A 413 -21.51 -3.74 69.94
C PRO A 413 -21.63 -2.48 70.81
N ALA A 414 -22.63 -1.65 70.51
CA ALA A 414 -22.96 -0.49 71.32
C ALA A 414 -23.25 -0.96 72.76
N ARG A 415 -22.34 -0.60 73.67
CA ARG A 415 -22.38 -0.95 75.09
C ARG A 415 -23.72 -0.51 75.68
N GLY A 416 -24.63 -1.46 75.88
CA GLY A 416 -25.91 -1.22 76.54
C GLY A 416 -25.67 -0.54 77.88
N ARG A 417 -26.26 0.65 78.06
CA ARG A 417 -26.38 1.31 79.36
C ARG A 417 -27.15 0.36 80.28
N ALA A 418 -26.43 -0.34 81.15
CA ALA A 418 -27.02 -0.94 82.33
C ALA A 418 -27.49 0.22 83.24
N GLY A 419 -28.77 0.60 83.10
CA GLY A 419 -29.47 1.44 84.05
C GLY A 419 -29.73 0.64 85.31
N GLY A 420 -28.79 0.67 86.26
CA GLY A 420 -29.02 0.23 87.63
C GLY A 420 -30.00 1.19 88.30
N THR A 421 -31.17 0.67 88.64
CA THR A 421 -32.19 1.32 89.46
C THR A 421 -31.89 1.03 90.93
N LEU A 422 -31.67 2.09 91.72
CA LEU A 422 -32.45 2.48 92.90
C LEU A 422 -31.79 3.68 93.59
#